data_AF-U6GPK1-F1
#
_entry.id   AF-U6GPK1-F1
#
_cell.length_a   1.000
_cell.length_b   1.000
_cell.length_c   1.000
_cell.angle_alpha   90.00
_cell.angle_beta   90.00
_cell.angle_gamma   90.00
#
_symmetry.space_group_name_H-M   'P 1'
#
loop_
_entity.id
_entity.type
_entity.pdbx_description
1 polymer ?
#
loop_
_entity_poly.entity_id
_entity_poly.type
_entity_poly.pdbx_seq_one_letter_code
_entity_poly.pdbx_strand_id
1 'polypeptide(L)'
;PEDRLNSRYYLVVLQSQDKLNGERVKDLIKAENAKVGRRLGNKKLNFNFCQSFEALTGFKRNGVTPFNCRTSIPVIISLKLFSIQHSRVFLGGGAPDLKIEVPLIDLVRLTNPIVGIVS
;
A
#
# COMPACT_ATOMS: atom_id res chain seq x y z
N PRO A 1 4.74 17.53 -2.07
CA PRO A 1 4.19 16.15 -1.98
C PRO A 1 2.73 16.20 -1.56
N GLU A 2 1.84 15.47 -2.23
CA GLU A 2 0.45 15.33 -1.78
C GLU A 2 0.40 14.76 -0.35
N ASP A 3 -0.64 15.13 0.39
CA ASP A 3 -0.86 14.68 1.76
C ASP A 3 -1.07 13.17 1.82
N ARG A 4 -0.03 12.43 2.25
CA ARG A 4 -0.05 10.96 2.28
C ARG A 4 -1.15 10.36 3.14
N LEU A 5 -1.67 11.10 4.12
CA LEU A 5 -2.73 10.66 5.02
C LEU A 5 -4.13 11.00 4.48
N ASN A 6 -4.20 11.73 3.38
CA ASN A 6 -5.44 12.13 2.71
C ASN A 6 -5.32 11.94 1.18
N SER A 7 -4.67 10.86 0.75
CA SER A 7 -4.58 10.53 -0.67
C SER A 7 -5.86 9.85 -1.16
N ARG A 8 -6.19 10.05 -2.44
CA ARG A 8 -7.30 9.39 -3.12
C ARG A 8 -7.02 7.90 -3.37
N TYR A 9 -5.76 7.53 -3.52
CA TYR A 9 -5.33 6.17 -3.83
C TYR A 9 -4.22 5.73 -2.89
N TYR A 10 -4.22 4.45 -2.54
CA TYR A 10 -3.17 3.83 -1.75
C TYR A 10 -2.77 2.53 -2.43
N LEU A 11 -1.47 2.25 -2.47
CA LEU A 11 -0.94 0.98 -2.93
C LEU A 11 -0.68 0.10 -1.71
N VAL A 12 -1.34 -1.05 -1.62
CA VAL A 12 -1.24 -1.92 -0.45
C VAL A 12 -0.39 -3.15 -0.76
N VAL A 13 0.61 -3.39 0.08
CA VAL A 13 1.47 -4.58 0.06
C VAL A 13 1.02 -5.51 1.19
N LEU A 14 0.55 -6.70 0.83
CA LEU A 14 0.09 -7.74 1.75
C LEU A 14 0.57 -9.12 1.29
N GLN A 15 0.45 -10.13 2.16
CA GLN A 15 0.74 -11.51 1.78
C GLN A 15 -0.27 -11.99 0.72
N SER A 16 0.17 -12.79 -0.25
CA SER A 16 -0.67 -13.24 -1.36
C SER A 16 -1.91 -14.05 -0.95
N GLN A 17 -1.89 -14.61 0.26
CA GLN A 17 -2.97 -15.43 0.84
C GLN A 17 -3.91 -14.61 1.74
N ASP A 18 -3.54 -13.38 2.07
CA ASP A 18 -4.42 -12.45 2.77
C ASP A 18 -5.40 -11.78 1.79
N LYS A 19 -6.60 -11.45 2.27
CA LYS A 19 -7.56 -10.63 1.53
C LYS A 19 -7.55 -9.22 2.12
N LEU A 20 -7.47 -8.21 1.26
CA LEU A 20 -7.55 -6.81 1.67
C LEU A 20 -8.96 -6.47 2.18
N ASN A 21 -9.03 -5.75 3.30
CA ASN A 21 -10.29 -5.26 3.89
C ASN A 21 -10.31 -3.72 3.88
N GLY A 22 -11.23 -3.14 3.13
CA GLY A 22 -11.37 -1.68 2.98
C GLY A 22 -11.70 -0.93 4.27
N GLU A 23 -12.48 -1.54 5.18
CA GLU A 23 -12.76 -0.94 6.50
C GLU A 23 -11.51 -0.90 7.38
N ARG A 24 -10.66 -1.94 7.32
CA ARG A 24 -9.38 -1.94 8.04
C ARG A 24 -8.41 -0.88 7.52
N VAL A 25 -8.36 -0.67 6.20
CA VAL A 25 -7.59 0.43 5.60
C VAL A 25 -8.13 1.79 6.06
N LYS A 26 -9.45 1.96 6.11
CA LYS A 26 -10.10 3.16 6.62
C LYS A 26 -9.77 3.45 8.08
N ASP A 27 -9.87 2.44 8.94
CA ASP A 27 -9.53 2.56 10.35
C ASP A 27 -8.05 2.94 10.54
N LEU A 28 -7.15 2.33 9.75
CA LEU A 28 -5.73 2.67 9.73
C LEU A 28 -5.50 4.14 9.36
N ILE A 29 -6.05 4.60 8.23
CA ILE A 29 -5.88 5.99 7.78
C ILE A 29 -6.48 6.97 8.79
N LYS A 30 -7.61 6.63 9.39
CA LYS A 30 -8.23 7.45 10.44
C LYS A 30 -7.35 7.54 11.69
N ALA A 31 -6.77 6.41 12.12
CA ALA A 31 -5.85 6.37 13.26
C ALA A 31 -4.59 7.20 12.99
N GLU A 32 -4.00 7.11 11.80
CA GLU A 32 -2.83 7.92 11.43
C GLU A 32 -3.15 9.42 11.35
N ASN A 33 -4.32 9.80 10.84
CA ASN A 33 -4.76 11.19 10.85
C ASN A 33 -4.98 11.74 12.27
N ALA A 34 -5.53 10.91 13.16
CA ALA A 34 -5.72 11.31 14.56
C ALA A 34 -4.38 11.60 15.27
N LYS A 35 -3.29 10.90 14.93
CA LYS A 35 -1.94 11.17 15.46
C LYS A 35 -1.42 12.56 15.11
N VAL A 36 -1.85 13.12 13.98
CA VAL A 36 -1.51 14.49 13.55
C VAL A 36 -2.59 15.52 13.88
N GLY A 37 -3.52 15.18 14.78
CA GLY A 37 -4.58 16.08 15.24
C GLY A 37 -5.76 16.26 14.27
N ARG A 38 -5.80 15.51 13.16
CA ARG A 38 -6.86 15.60 12.15
C ARG A 38 -7.94 14.57 12.42
N ARG A 39 -9.19 15.03 12.60
CA ARG A 39 -10.35 14.15 12.75
C ARG A 39 -11.03 13.96 11.40
N LEU A 40 -10.84 12.79 10.79
CA LEU A 40 -11.58 12.40 9.59
C LEU A 40 -12.93 11.79 9.97
N GLY A 41 -14.00 12.31 9.38
CA GLY A 41 -15.35 11.78 9.56
C GLY A 41 -15.56 10.50 8.74
N ASN A 42 -16.25 9.51 9.31
CA ASN A 42 -16.44 8.19 8.70
C ASN A 42 -17.08 8.22 7.30
N LYS A 43 -17.97 9.20 7.03
CA LYS A 43 -18.64 9.33 5.72
C LYS A 43 -17.71 9.80 4.59
N LYS A 44 -16.53 10.33 4.92
CA LYS A 44 -15.58 10.86 3.93
C LYS A 44 -14.57 9.81 3.44
N LEU A 45 -14.50 8.65 4.08
CA LEU A 45 -13.56 7.59 3.75
C LEU A 45 -14.32 6.34 3.31
N ASN A 46 -14.22 6.01 2.03
CA ASN A 46 -14.75 4.78 1.45
C ASN A 46 -13.71 4.21 0.48
N PHE A 47 -13.03 3.14 0.88
CA PHE A 47 -11.96 2.52 0.09
C PHE A 47 -12.51 1.35 -0.72
N ASN A 48 -12.27 1.41 -2.03
CA ASN A 48 -12.63 0.37 -3.00
C ASN A 48 -11.43 0.09 -3.90
N PHE A 49 -11.43 -1.09 -4.55
CA PHE A 49 -10.41 -1.41 -5.55
C PHE A 49 -10.48 -0.43 -6.73
N CYS A 50 -9.32 0.08 -7.14
CA CYS A 50 -9.22 0.98 -8.28
C CYS A 50 -9.27 0.19 -9.59
N GLN A 51 -10.25 0.48 -10.45
CA GLN A 51 -10.34 -0.14 -11.79
C GLN A 51 -9.32 0.43 -12.78
N SER A 52 -8.93 1.71 -12.63
CA SER A 52 -7.99 2.41 -13.52
C SER A 52 -6.54 2.38 -13.04
N PHE A 53 -6.14 1.33 -12.29
CA PHE A 53 -4.82 1.24 -11.67
C PHE A 53 -3.67 1.23 -12.70
N GLU A 54 -3.89 0.72 -13.92
CA GLU A 54 -2.86 0.69 -14.96
C GLU A 54 -2.44 2.10 -15.40
N ALA A 55 -3.39 3.03 -15.50
CA ALA A 55 -3.11 4.42 -15.84
C ALA A 55 -2.35 5.15 -14.71
N LEU A 56 -2.64 4.80 -13.44
CA LEU A 56 -2.00 5.39 -12.26
C LEU A 56 -0.59 4.83 -12.03
N THR A 57 -0.45 3.51 -12.08
CA THR A 57 0.81 2.83 -11.79
C THR A 57 1.72 2.76 -13.01
N GLY A 58 1.17 2.71 -14.22
CA GLY A 58 1.91 2.42 -15.44
C GLY A 58 2.17 0.92 -15.68
N PHE A 59 1.65 0.05 -14.81
CA PHE A 59 1.88 -1.40 -14.87
C PHE A 59 0.59 -2.16 -15.17
N LYS A 60 0.72 -3.25 -15.91
CA LYS A 60 -0.38 -4.20 -16.13
C LYS A 60 -0.63 -5.04 -14.88
N ARG A 61 -1.80 -5.68 -14.85
CA ARG A 61 -2.12 -6.71 -13.83
C ARG A 61 -0.97 -7.71 -13.67
N ASN A 62 -0.71 -8.14 -12.43
CA ASN A 62 0.39 -9.02 -12.00
C ASN A 62 1.82 -8.44 -12.08
N GLY A 63 2.01 -7.29 -12.73
CA GLY A 63 3.29 -6.56 -12.79
C GLY A 63 3.38 -5.36 -11.84
N VAL A 64 2.29 -5.02 -11.14
CA VAL A 64 2.24 -3.84 -10.26
C VAL A 64 3.29 -3.94 -9.15
N THR A 65 4.00 -2.83 -8.95
CA THR A 65 5.06 -2.68 -7.96
C THR A 65 4.93 -1.32 -7.27
N PRO A 66 5.35 -1.18 -6.00
CA PRO A 66 5.36 0.13 -5.33
C PRO A 66 6.42 1.10 -5.87
N PHE A 67 7.30 0.63 -6.77
CA PHE A 67 8.41 1.39 -7.29
C PHE A 67 8.09 2.07 -8.63
N ASN A 68 8.51 3.32 -8.75
CA ASN A 68 8.51 4.07 -10.02
C ASN A 68 7.16 4.09 -10.76
N CYS A 69 6.06 4.14 -10.00
CA CYS A 69 4.72 4.34 -10.53
C CYS A 69 4.63 5.66 -11.32
N ARG A 70 3.78 5.70 -12.35
CA ARG A 70 3.54 6.92 -13.14
C ARG A 70 3.03 8.08 -12.28
N THR A 71 2.23 7.79 -11.26
CA THR A 71 1.83 8.76 -10.23
C THR A 71 2.41 8.37 -8.87
N SER A 72 2.73 9.38 -8.06
CA SER A 72 3.19 9.18 -6.68
C SER A 72 2.03 8.72 -5.81
N ILE A 73 1.99 7.43 -5.47
CA ILE A 73 0.93 6.83 -4.65
C ILE A 73 1.52 6.41 -3.30
N PRO A 74 0.96 6.86 -2.15
CA PRO A 74 1.38 6.40 -0.85
C PRO A 74 1.24 4.88 -0.70
N VAL A 75 2.24 4.26 -0.09
CA VAL A 75 2.30 2.81 0.12
C VAL A 75 1.83 2.46 1.53
N ILE A 76 1.00 1.44 1.63
CA ILE A 76 0.63 0.79 2.89
C ILE A 76 1.25 -0.61 2.92
N ILE A 77 1.94 -0.95 4.00
CA ILE A 77 2.48 -2.30 4.22
C ILE A 77 1.70 -2.98 5.35
N SER A 78 1.20 -4.19 5.07
CA SER A 78 0.53 -5.01 6.07
C SER A 78 1.47 -5.35 7.21
N LEU A 79 1.03 -5.12 8.45
CA LEU A 79 1.78 -5.44 9.66
C LEU A 79 2.20 -6.93 9.72
N LYS A 80 1.38 -7.82 9.16
CA LYS A 80 1.66 -9.27 9.10
C LYS A 80 2.94 -9.61 8.32
N LEU A 81 3.41 -8.74 7.42
CA LEU A 81 4.67 -8.96 6.69
C LEU A 81 5.89 -8.90 7.61
N PHE A 82 5.82 -8.15 8.71
CA PHE A 82 6.90 -8.04 9.69
C PHE A 82 7.01 -9.27 10.60
N SER A 83 5.99 -10.13 10.62
CA SER A 83 6.01 -11.41 11.35
C SER A 83 6.74 -12.53 10.60
N ILE A 84 7.10 -12.32 9.33
CA ILE A 84 7.76 -13.33 8.51
C ILE A 84 9.24 -13.43 8.92
N GLN A 85 9.65 -14.63 9.33
CA GLN A 85 11.00 -14.93 9.81
C GLN A 85 12.11 -14.62 8.78
N HIS A 86 11.75 -14.61 7.50
CA HIS A 86 12.62 -14.24 6.39
C HIS A 86 12.19 -12.84 5.95
N SER A 87 12.93 -11.82 6.34
CA SER A 87 12.63 -10.40 6.08
C SER A 87 12.78 -10.01 4.61
N ARG A 88 12.34 -10.84 3.66
CA ARG A 88 12.38 -10.62 2.22
C ARG A 88 11.00 -10.90 1.63
N VAL A 89 10.61 -10.11 0.64
CA VAL A 89 9.32 -10.22 -0.03
C VAL A 89 9.50 -10.25 -1.54
N PHE A 90 8.65 -11.01 -2.22
CA PHE A 90 8.56 -11.03 -3.68
C PHE A 90 7.42 -10.13 -4.13
N LEU A 91 7.75 -9.12 -4.93
CA LEU A 91 6.80 -8.13 -5.46
C LEU A 91 6.76 -8.23 -6.99
N GLY A 92 5.77 -7.60 -7.63
CA GLY A 92 5.81 -7.38 -9.08
C GLY A 92 7.06 -6.58 -9.46
N GLY A 93 7.68 -6.91 -10.60
CA GLY A 93 8.87 -6.22 -11.11
C GLY A 93 8.59 -5.23 -12.23
N GLY A 94 7.34 -4.84 -12.45
CA GLY A 94 6.93 -3.96 -13.56
C GLY A 94 6.47 -4.69 -14.82
N ALA A 95 6.60 -6.02 -14.87
CA ALA A 95 6.05 -6.88 -15.92
C ALA A 95 5.35 -8.10 -15.30
N PRO A 96 4.35 -8.71 -15.96
CA PRO A 96 3.58 -9.85 -15.42
C PRO A 96 4.44 -11.02 -14.95
N ASP A 97 5.48 -11.34 -15.72
CA ASP A 97 6.34 -12.51 -15.49
C ASP A 97 7.66 -12.17 -14.77
N LEU A 98 7.79 -10.94 -14.29
CA LEU A 98 8.96 -10.48 -13.56
C LEU A 98 8.60 -10.24 -12.09
N LYS A 99 9.35 -10.88 -11.18
CA LYS A 99 9.29 -10.62 -9.74
C LYS A 99 10.61 -10.05 -9.27
N ILE A 100 10.53 -9.20 -8.26
CA ILE A 100 11.70 -8.66 -7.56
C ILE A 100 11.67 -9.17 -6.12
N GLU A 101 12.80 -9.68 -5.66
CA GLU A 101 13.04 -9.99 -4.26
C GLU A 101 13.62 -8.74 -3.60
N VAL A 102 12.97 -8.26 -2.54
CA VAL A 102 13.42 -7.06 -1.82
C VAL A 102 13.41 -7.35 -0.32
N PRO A 103 14.49 -7.02 0.41
CA PRO A 103 14.45 -7.01 1.87
C PRO A 103 13.34 -6.08 2.36
N LEU A 104 12.53 -6.53 3.33
CA LEU A 104 11.42 -5.74 3.89
C LEU A 104 11.91 -4.40 4.44
N ILE A 105 13.12 -4.36 5.00
CA ILE A 105 13.75 -3.13 5.48
C ILE A 105 13.99 -2.13 4.34
N ASP A 106 14.46 -2.59 3.18
CA ASP A 106 14.69 -1.73 2.03
C ASP A 106 13.37 -1.29 1.41
N LEU A 107 12.35 -2.15 1.40
CA LEU A 107 11.00 -1.76 1.02
C LEU A 107 10.47 -0.61 1.89
N VAL A 108 10.63 -0.71 3.22
CA VAL A 108 10.24 0.37 4.15
C VAL A 108 11.03 1.66 3.89
N ARG A 109 12.35 1.56 3.69
CA ARG A 109 13.22 2.72 3.42
C ARG A 109 12.86 3.41 2.11
N LEU A 110 12.63 2.65 1.05
CA LEU A 110 12.36 3.16 -0.29
C LEU A 110 10.95 3.74 -0.44
N THR A 111 9.97 3.25 0.34
CA THR A 111 8.55 3.64 0.18
C THR A 111 8.01 4.55 1.28
N ASN A 112 8.71 4.71 2.41
CA ASN A 112 8.26 5.44 3.59
C ASN A 112 6.77 5.15 3.93
N PRO A 113 6.43 3.86 4.14
CA PRO A 113 5.05 3.40 4.10
C PRO A 113 4.26 3.79 5.35
N ILE A 114 2.95 3.68 5.24
CA ILE A 114 2.07 3.54 6.40
C ILE A 114 2.03 2.05 6.76
N VAL A 115 2.28 1.70 8.01
CA VAL A 115 2.27 0.29 8.46
C VAL A 115 1.04 0.03 9.32
N GLY A 116 0.28 -1.02 9.02
CA GLY A 116 -0.90 -1.35 9.82
C GLY A 116 -1.62 -2.62 9.41
N ILE A 117 -2.71 -2.93 10.12
CA ILE A 117 -3.55 -4.09 9.84
C ILE A 117 -4.51 -3.72 8.72
N VAL A 118 -4.41 -4.41 7.58
CA VAL A 118 -5.20 -4.12 6.37
C VAL A 118 -5.94 -5.33 5.80
N SER A 119 -5.61 -6.53 6.29
CA SER A 119 -6.28 -7.79 5.93
C SER A 119 -7.25 -8.21 7.01
#